data_AF-A0A1N6GUI5-F1
#
_entry.id   AF-A0A1N6GUI5-F1
#
_cell.length_a   1.000
_cell.length_b   1.000
_cell.length_c   1.000
_cell.angle_alpha   90.00
_cell.angle_beta   90.00
_cell.angle_gamma   90.00
#
_symmetry.space_group_name_H-M   'P 1'
#
loop_
_entity.id
_entity.type
_entity.pdbx_description
1 polymer ?
#
loop_
_entity_poly.entity_id
_entity_poly.type
_entity_poly.pdbx_seq_one_letter_code
_entity_poly.pdbx_strand_id
1 'polypeptide(L)'
;MKRHSDLLTIISPIIIIVFNICSSFVFKYEVIEWSFIPITMIEWMMIIFFISMNGGTDLVTLWLKRPSKNWLLSIVSLLIVLLYPNIFSNIKNFCGSWMLVTSYILIAVLNPFFEEFYWRGLLTDITPHWNATASTLYSNLLFTFNYVVLQASFRQSTTWEMILFIFITSIIWCITYQKTNSLRWVILSHFVWNLFTIGSFVI
;
A
#
# COMPACT_ATOMS: atom_id res chain seq x y z
N MET A 1 21.52 -1.92 -12.92
CA MET A 1 21.06 -1.03 -14.01
C MET A 1 20.74 0.31 -13.37
N LYS A 2 21.56 1.35 -13.59
CA LYS A 2 21.24 2.71 -13.11
C LYS A 2 20.04 3.19 -13.92
N ARG A 3 18.88 3.34 -13.28
CA ARG A 3 17.67 3.80 -13.98
C ARG A 3 17.65 5.30 -13.90
N HIS A 4 17.58 5.95 -15.05
CA HIS A 4 17.29 7.36 -15.13
C HIS A 4 15.92 7.60 -14.50
N SER A 5 15.81 8.66 -13.71
CA SER A 5 14.55 9.11 -13.16
C SER A 5 13.60 9.49 -14.29
N ASP A 6 12.64 8.62 -14.59
CA ASP A 6 11.55 8.96 -15.51
C ASP A 6 10.61 9.92 -14.76
N LEU A 7 10.49 11.15 -15.29
CA LEU A 7 9.62 12.17 -14.72
C LEU A 7 8.19 11.67 -14.58
N LEU A 8 7.72 10.86 -15.55
CA LEU A 8 6.37 10.29 -15.53
C LEU A 8 6.18 9.37 -14.32
N THR A 9 7.16 8.52 -14.03
CA THR A 9 7.14 7.62 -12.86
C THR A 9 7.37 8.36 -11.54
N ILE A 10 8.07 9.50 -11.58
CA ILE A 10 8.14 10.35 -10.39
C ILE A 10 6.76 10.92 -10.11
N ILE A 11 6.09 11.54 -11.08
CA ILE A 11 4.78 12.19 -10.85
C ILE A 11 3.60 11.20 -10.76
N SER A 12 3.81 9.92 -11.07
CA SER A 12 2.75 8.91 -11.11
C SER A 12 1.93 8.76 -9.82
N PRO A 13 2.46 8.96 -8.59
CA PRO A 13 1.62 8.92 -7.40
C PRO A 13 0.53 9.99 -7.42
N ILE A 14 0.85 11.19 -7.89
CA ILE A 14 -0.09 12.30 -8.00
C ILE A 14 -1.17 11.94 -9.04
N ILE A 15 -0.76 11.31 -10.15
CA ILE A 15 -1.70 10.82 -11.18
C ILE A 15 -2.65 9.79 -10.55
N ILE A 16 -2.15 8.79 -9.83
CA ILE A 16 -2.97 7.77 -9.17
C ILE A 16 -3.96 8.42 -8.20
N ILE A 17 -3.49 9.35 -7.35
CA ILE A 17 -4.32 10.08 -6.39
C ILE A 17 -5.46 10.83 -7.11
N VAL A 18 -5.14 11.55 -8.20
CA VAL A 18 -6.16 12.28 -8.99
C VAL A 18 -7.17 11.31 -9.59
N PHE A 19 -6.74 10.18 -10.13
CA PHE A 19 -7.63 9.15 -10.65
C PHE A 19 -8.51 8.53 -9.57
N ASN A 20 -7.99 8.30 -8.36
CA ASN A 20 -8.77 7.82 -7.22
C ASN A 20 -9.85 8.84 -6.82
N ILE A 21 -9.50 10.13 -6.76
CA ILE A 21 -10.48 11.22 -6.53
C ILE A 21 -11.54 11.23 -7.63
N CYS A 22 -11.15 11.22 -8.91
CA CYS A 22 -12.11 11.20 -10.02
C CYS A 22 -13.03 9.98 -9.98
N SER A 23 -12.47 8.80 -9.71
CA SER A 23 -13.23 7.55 -9.58
C SER A 23 -14.23 7.65 -8.44
N SER A 24 -13.84 8.27 -7.32
CA SER A 24 -14.74 8.51 -6.18
C SER A 24 -15.98 9.33 -6.57
N PHE A 25 -15.86 10.29 -7.50
CA PHE A 25 -17.00 11.11 -7.96
C PHE A 25 -17.92 10.32 -8.89
N VAL A 26 -17.36 9.47 -9.75
CA VAL A 26 -18.11 8.62 -10.68
C VAL A 26 -18.89 7.56 -9.91
N PHE A 27 -18.22 6.82 -9.02
CA PHE A 27 -18.84 5.74 -8.24
C PHE A 27 -19.53 6.23 -6.97
N LYS A 28 -19.63 7.55 -6.74
CA LYS A 28 -20.33 8.12 -5.57
C LYS A 28 -21.80 7.73 -5.51
N TYR A 29 -22.42 7.56 -6.67
CA TYR A 29 -23.88 7.40 -6.83
C TYR A 29 -24.30 5.96 -7.15
N GLU A 30 -23.37 5.12 -7.61
CA GLU A 30 -23.63 3.72 -7.93
C GLU A 30 -23.00 2.83 -6.87
N VAL A 31 -23.85 2.17 -6.07
CA VAL A 31 -23.50 1.10 -5.13
C VAL A 31 -22.65 1.55 -3.93
N ILE A 32 -23.32 2.14 -2.92
CA ILE A 32 -22.70 2.70 -1.70
C ILE A 32 -21.75 1.69 -1.01
N GLU A 33 -22.15 0.43 -0.90
CA GLU A 33 -21.39 -0.61 -0.19
C GLU A 33 -20.22 -1.18 -0.99
N TRP A 34 -20.25 -1.11 -2.33
CA TRP A 34 -19.25 -1.75 -3.20
C TRP A 34 -18.40 -0.77 -3.98
N SER A 35 -18.59 0.54 -3.78
CA SER A 35 -17.82 1.61 -4.43
C SER A 35 -16.30 1.48 -4.24
N PHE A 36 -15.85 0.80 -3.18
CA PHE A 36 -14.43 0.56 -2.95
C PHE A 36 -13.82 -0.39 -4.00
N ILE A 37 -14.54 -1.40 -4.48
CA ILE A 37 -14.02 -2.38 -5.45
C ILE A 37 -13.55 -1.70 -6.74
N PRO A 38 -14.41 -0.96 -7.49
CA PRO A 38 -13.99 -0.39 -8.76
C PRO A 38 -12.88 0.65 -8.57
N ILE A 39 -12.89 1.41 -7.48
CA ILE A 39 -11.83 2.38 -7.17
C ILE A 39 -10.49 1.67 -6.92
N THR A 40 -10.46 0.64 -6.07
CA THR A 40 -9.27 -0.17 -5.81
C THR A 40 -8.78 -0.88 -7.07
N MET A 41 -9.68 -1.38 -7.93
CA MET A 41 -9.29 -1.98 -9.21
C MET A 41 -8.62 -0.97 -10.14
N ILE A 42 -9.16 0.26 -10.22
CA ILE A 42 -8.54 1.34 -11.01
C ILE A 42 -7.14 1.67 -10.50
N GLU A 43 -7.00 1.82 -9.18
CA GLU A 43 -5.69 2.02 -8.56
C GLU A 43 -4.72 0.89 -8.90
N TRP A 44 -5.12 -0.37 -8.71
CA TRP A 44 -4.27 -1.52 -9.00
C TRP A 44 -3.87 -1.57 -10.47
N MET A 45 -4.79 -1.28 -11.39
CA MET A 45 -4.47 -1.20 -12.83
C MET A 45 -3.42 -0.12 -13.11
N MET A 46 -3.52 1.05 -12.48
CA MET A 46 -2.54 2.13 -12.62
C MET A 46 -1.19 1.74 -12.03
N ILE A 47 -1.17 1.10 -10.86
CA ILE A 47 0.04 0.56 -10.24
C ILE A 47 0.72 -0.45 -11.18
N ILE A 48 -0.03 -1.42 -11.69
CA ILE A 48 0.48 -2.45 -12.60
C ILE A 48 1.04 -1.81 -13.87
N PHE A 49 0.36 -0.79 -14.40
CA PHE A 49 0.81 -0.04 -15.56
C PHE A 49 2.18 0.61 -15.32
N PHE A 50 2.35 1.36 -14.22
CA PHE A 50 3.63 2.01 -13.91
C PHE A 50 4.75 1.02 -13.58
N ILE A 51 4.45 -0.10 -12.90
CA ILE A 51 5.44 -1.15 -12.65
C ILE A 51 5.87 -1.79 -13.99
N SER A 52 4.91 -2.11 -14.87
CA SER A 52 5.16 -2.70 -16.19
C SER A 52 6.03 -1.82 -17.06
N MET A 53 5.75 -0.51 -17.10
CA MET A 53 6.55 0.47 -17.83
C MET A 53 8.02 0.54 -17.36
N ASN A 54 8.28 0.25 -16.09
CA ASN A 54 9.60 0.40 -15.48
C ASN A 54 10.35 -0.94 -15.33
N GLY A 55 9.97 -1.99 -16.06
CA GLY A 55 10.66 -3.27 -16.08
C GLY A 55 9.87 -4.44 -15.48
N GLY A 56 8.61 -4.22 -15.10
CA GLY A 56 7.61 -5.28 -14.92
C GLY A 56 8.06 -6.44 -14.03
N THR A 57 8.03 -7.66 -14.59
CA THR A 57 8.31 -8.91 -13.86
C THR A 57 9.72 -8.99 -13.30
N ASP A 58 10.70 -8.36 -13.94
CA ASP A 58 12.09 -8.38 -13.47
C ASP A 58 12.24 -7.59 -12.16
N LEU A 59 11.52 -6.48 -12.04
CA LEU A 59 11.42 -5.69 -10.81
C LEU A 59 10.77 -6.50 -9.68
N VAL A 60 9.61 -7.09 -9.96
CA VAL A 60 8.89 -7.90 -8.98
C VAL A 60 9.76 -9.04 -8.46
N THR A 61 10.48 -9.71 -9.36
CA THR A 61 11.40 -10.80 -8.98
C THR A 61 12.55 -10.28 -8.11
N LEU A 62 13.06 -9.08 -8.39
CA LEU A 62 14.10 -8.45 -7.58
C LEU A 62 13.60 -8.13 -6.17
N TRP A 63 12.43 -7.50 -6.05
CA TRP A 63 11.85 -7.12 -4.76
C TRP A 63 11.46 -8.33 -3.90
N LEU A 64 11.10 -9.44 -4.54
CA LEU A 64 10.79 -10.70 -3.87
C LEU A 64 12.02 -11.57 -3.61
N LYS A 65 13.26 -11.07 -3.71
CA LYS A 65 14.44 -11.82 -3.23
C LYS A 65 14.42 -11.96 -1.70
N ARG A 66 15.17 -12.94 -1.18
CA ARG A 66 15.35 -13.08 0.28
C ARG A 66 16.08 -11.84 0.82
N PRO A 67 15.73 -11.36 2.02
CA PRO A 67 16.40 -10.22 2.64
C PRO A 67 17.89 -10.52 2.80
N SER A 68 18.73 -9.62 2.32
CA SER A 68 20.17 -9.83 2.24
C SER A 68 20.90 -9.50 3.54
N LYS A 69 20.35 -8.59 4.36
CA LYS A 69 20.93 -8.04 5.60
C LYS A 69 19.83 -7.61 6.57
N ASN A 70 20.18 -7.39 7.85
CA ASN A 70 19.34 -6.73 8.86
C ASN A 70 17.97 -7.40 9.12
N TRP A 71 17.96 -8.71 9.37
CA TRP A 71 16.75 -9.48 9.68
C TRP A 71 15.95 -8.94 10.88
N LEU A 72 16.59 -8.23 11.82
CA LEU A 72 15.90 -7.57 12.92
C LEU A 72 14.90 -6.51 12.42
N LEU A 73 15.23 -5.78 11.36
CA LEU A 73 14.30 -4.80 10.76
C LEU A 73 13.09 -5.49 10.15
N SER A 74 13.25 -6.69 9.59
CA SER A 74 12.12 -7.49 9.12
C SER A 74 11.14 -7.81 10.26
N ILE A 75 11.65 -8.15 11.44
CA ILE A 75 10.81 -8.42 12.61
C ILE A 75 10.16 -7.14 13.10
N VAL A 76 10.91 -6.05 13.24
CA VAL A 76 10.36 -4.74 13.63
C VAL A 76 9.26 -4.31 12.66
N SER A 77 9.45 -4.51 11.36
CA SER A 77 8.46 -4.17 10.34
C SER A 77 7.17 -4.97 10.50
N LEU A 78 7.23 -6.20 11.00
CA LEU A 78 6.05 -7.03 11.26
C LEU A 78 5.39 -6.70 12.59
N LEU A 79 6.19 -6.41 13.63
CA LEU A 79 5.65 -6.12 14.96
C LEU A 79 5.02 -4.74 15.06
N ILE A 80 5.46 -3.76 14.26
CA ILE A 80 4.95 -2.40 14.36
C ILE A 80 3.43 -2.34 14.16
N VAL A 81 2.87 -3.11 13.21
CA VAL A 81 1.43 -3.10 12.92
C VAL A 81 0.60 -3.60 14.11
N LEU A 82 1.16 -4.50 14.93
CA LEU A 82 0.51 -5.03 16.12
C LEU A 82 0.41 -4.00 17.24
N LEU A 83 1.16 -2.90 17.17
CA LEU A 83 1.08 -1.81 18.15
C LEU A 83 -0.11 -0.89 17.93
N TYR A 84 -0.85 -1.03 16.82
CA TYR A 84 -2.06 -0.23 16.61
C TYR A 84 -3.17 -0.68 17.58
N PRO A 85 -3.70 0.22 18.43
CA PRO A 85 -4.62 -0.16 19.51
C PRO A 85 -5.88 -0.92 19.06
N ASN A 86 -6.33 -0.68 17.82
CA ASN A 86 -7.55 -1.27 17.26
C ASN A 86 -7.25 -2.29 16.16
N ILE A 87 -6.04 -2.87 16.12
CA ILE A 87 -5.64 -3.80 15.06
C ILE A 87 -6.68 -4.91 14.90
N PHE A 88 -7.20 -5.50 15.98
CA PHE A 88 -8.16 -6.62 15.94
C PHE A 88 -9.64 -6.23 15.83
N SER A 89 -9.95 -4.97 15.53
CA SER A 89 -11.33 -4.46 15.50
C SER A 89 -12.26 -5.22 14.55
N ASN A 90 -11.73 -5.81 13.47
CA ASN A 90 -12.53 -6.49 12.45
C ASN A 90 -12.51 -8.03 12.50
N ILE A 91 -12.05 -8.64 13.59
CA ILE A 91 -12.09 -10.12 13.73
C ILE A 91 -13.52 -10.67 13.52
N LYS A 92 -14.55 -9.89 13.86
CA LYS A 92 -15.96 -10.29 13.70
C LYS A 92 -16.36 -10.55 12.24
N ASN A 93 -15.63 -10.00 11.28
CA ASN A 93 -16.00 -10.08 9.86
C ASN A 93 -15.69 -11.46 9.27
N PHE A 94 -14.84 -12.23 9.94
CA PHE A 94 -14.62 -13.64 9.63
C PHE A 94 -15.82 -14.54 9.96
N CYS A 95 -16.81 -14.03 10.70
CA CYS A 95 -18.06 -14.73 10.99
C CYS A 95 -19.18 -14.42 9.98
N GLY A 96 -18.88 -13.67 8.91
CA GLY A 96 -19.84 -13.28 7.88
C GLY A 96 -20.13 -14.38 6.85
N SER A 97 -20.84 -14.02 5.78
CA SER A 97 -21.10 -14.93 4.65
C SER A 97 -19.80 -15.32 3.94
N TRP A 98 -19.74 -16.52 3.34
CA TRP A 98 -18.57 -16.98 2.60
C TRP A 98 -18.13 -15.99 1.50
N MET A 99 -19.08 -15.39 0.78
CA MET A 99 -18.78 -14.40 -0.26
C MET A 99 -18.04 -13.17 0.30
N LEU A 100 -18.46 -12.68 1.47
CA LEU A 100 -17.85 -11.55 2.16
C LEU A 100 -16.44 -11.90 2.65
N VAL A 101 -16.30 -13.05 3.31
CA VAL A 101 -15.01 -13.55 3.81
C VAL A 101 -14.01 -13.75 2.67
N THR A 102 -14.44 -14.35 1.54
CA THR A 102 -13.56 -14.56 0.39
C THR A 102 -13.11 -13.26 -0.25
N SER A 103 -14.04 -12.31 -0.47
CA SER A 103 -13.71 -10.99 -1.05
C SER A 103 -12.75 -10.23 -0.14
N TYR A 104 -12.98 -10.30 1.17
CA TYR A 104 -12.13 -9.70 2.18
C TYR A 104 -10.70 -10.28 2.17
N ILE A 105 -10.57 -11.61 2.21
CA ILE A 105 -9.26 -12.27 2.18
C ILE A 105 -8.53 -11.95 0.87
N LEU A 106 -9.24 -11.94 -0.26
CA LEU A 106 -8.65 -11.62 -1.57
C LEU A 106 -7.99 -10.23 -1.53
N ILE A 107 -8.69 -9.22 -1.03
CA ILE A 107 -8.16 -7.85 -0.94
C ILE A 107 -7.02 -7.79 0.07
N ALA A 108 -7.20 -8.39 1.25
CA ALA A 108 -6.17 -8.40 2.28
C ALA A 108 -4.86 -9.01 1.75
N VAL A 109 -4.94 -10.06 0.92
CA VAL A 109 -3.79 -10.72 0.30
C VAL A 109 -3.21 -9.92 -0.87
N LEU A 110 -4.04 -9.44 -1.80
CA LEU A 110 -3.57 -8.82 -3.04
C LEU A 110 -3.07 -7.39 -2.84
N ASN A 111 -3.77 -6.60 -2.03
CA ASN A 111 -3.47 -5.19 -1.83
C ASN A 111 -2.00 -4.92 -1.41
N PRO A 112 -1.44 -5.66 -0.44
CA PRO A 112 -0.04 -5.53 -0.05
C PRO A 112 0.95 -5.72 -1.20
N PHE A 113 0.68 -6.61 -2.16
CA PHE A 113 1.61 -6.78 -3.27
C PHE A 113 1.61 -5.53 -4.15
N PHE A 114 0.45 -5.05 -4.58
CA PHE A 114 0.37 -3.88 -5.46
C PHE A 114 0.94 -2.63 -4.78
N GLU A 115 0.46 -2.32 -3.57
CA GLU A 115 0.89 -1.13 -2.87
C GLU A 115 2.39 -1.17 -2.52
N GLU A 116 2.92 -2.28 -1.99
CA GLU A 116 4.33 -2.32 -1.61
C GLU A 116 5.27 -2.31 -2.81
N PHE A 117 4.91 -3.02 -3.89
CA PHE A 117 5.68 -2.99 -5.13
C PHE A 117 5.78 -1.59 -5.70
N TYR A 118 4.70 -0.82 -5.63
CA TYR A 118 4.69 0.54 -6.14
C TYR A 118 5.35 1.53 -5.18
N TRP A 119 4.79 1.70 -3.97
CA TRP A 119 5.19 2.74 -3.04
C TRP A 119 6.60 2.54 -2.52
N ARG A 120 6.96 1.30 -2.14
CA ARG A 120 8.27 1.02 -1.52
C ARG A 120 9.27 0.56 -2.57
N GLY A 121 8.86 -0.33 -3.49
CA GLY A 121 9.71 -0.80 -4.58
C GLY A 121 10.01 0.30 -5.60
N LEU A 122 9.02 0.60 -6.46
CA LEU A 122 9.20 1.43 -7.64
C LEU A 122 9.65 2.85 -7.31
N LEU A 123 8.96 3.56 -6.42
CA LEU A 123 9.26 4.97 -6.13
C LEU A 123 10.64 5.15 -5.47
N THR A 124 11.07 4.18 -4.65
CA THR A 124 12.41 4.21 -4.05
C THR A 124 13.48 3.92 -5.09
N ASP A 125 13.25 2.95 -5.97
CA ASP A 125 14.22 2.53 -7.00
C ASP A 125 14.37 3.56 -8.13
N ILE A 126 13.32 4.35 -8.43
CA ILE A 126 13.33 5.41 -9.47
C ILE A 126 13.98 6.72 -8.99
N THR A 127 14.23 6.86 -7.69
CA THR A 127 14.86 8.03 -7.06
C THR A 127 16.28 7.75 -6.53
N PRO A 128 17.18 7.05 -7.28
CA PRO A 128 18.46 6.59 -6.74
C PRO A 128 19.47 7.73 -6.48
N HIS A 129 19.24 8.90 -7.09
CA HIS A 129 20.05 10.10 -6.89
C HIS A 129 19.63 10.91 -5.68
N TRP A 130 18.45 10.63 -5.13
CA TRP A 130 17.97 11.29 -3.93
C TRP A 130 18.65 10.63 -2.74
N ASN A 131 18.86 11.40 -1.67
CA ASN A 131 19.27 10.78 -0.42
C ASN A 131 18.11 9.90 0.10
N ALA A 132 18.46 8.87 0.87
CA ALA A 132 17.49 7.88 1.36
C ALA A 132 16.31 8.52 2.11
N THR A 133 16.57 9.61 2.85
CA THR A 133 15.54 10.37 3.58
C THR A 133 14.55 11.03 2.64
N ALA A 134 15.02 11.71 1.60
CA ALA A 134 14.16 12.40 0.63
C ALA A 134 13.28 11.41 -0.14
N SER A 135 13.85 10.30 -0.60
CA SER A 135 13.10 9.21 -1.26
C SER A 135 12.03 8.61 -0.34
N THR A 136 12.40 8.37 0.93
CA THR A 136 11.50 7.88 1.97
C THR A 136 10.35 8.86 2.24
N LEU A 137 10.66 10.14 2.49
CA LEU A 137 9.63 11.15 2.76
C LEU A 137 8.68 11.34 1.59
N TYR A 138 9.21 11.34 0.36
CA TYR A 138 8.43 11.46 -0.85
C TYR A 138 7.38 10.35 -0.99
N SER A 139 7.84 9.10 -0.95
CA SER A 139 6.95 7.94 -1.05
C SER A 139 5.92 7.94 0.09
N ASN A 140 6.36 8.17 1.33
CA ASN A 140 5.47 8.09 2.49
C ASN A 140 4.42 9.19 2.54
N LEU A 141 4.78 10.44 2.22
CA LEU A 141 3.81 11.55 2.21
C LEU A 141 2.71 11.29 1.19
N LEU A 142 3.08 10.86 -0.02
CA LEU A 142 2.13 10.58 -1.09
C LEU A 142 1.31 9.31 -0.80
N PHE A 143 1.93 8.29 -0.22
CA PHE A 143 1.24 7.09 0.23
C PHE A 143 0.18 7.40 1.28
N THR A 144 0.55 8.14 2.35
CA THR A 144 -0.38 8.51 3.41
C THR A 144 -1.49 9.43 2.90
N PHE A 145 -1.18 10.34 1.98
CA PHE A 145 -2.20 11.16 1.35
C PHE A 145 -3.17 10.33 0.50
N ASN A 146 -2.65 9.42 -0.33
CA ASN A 146 -3.47 8.49 -1.10
C ASN A 146 -4.36 7.62 -0.21
N TYR A 147 -3.82 7.14 0.92
CA TYR A 147 -4.57 6.41 1.92
C TYR A 147 -5.78 7.20 2.43
N VAL A 148 -5.58 8.48 2.82
CA VAL A 148 -6.68 9.35 3.26
C VAL A 148 -7.72 9.57 2.15
N VAL A 149 -7.27 9.77 0.91
CA VAL A 149 -8.15 9.92 -0.26
C VAL A 149 -9.00 8.67 -0.48
N LEU A 150 -8.40 7.48 -0.41
CA LEU A 150 -9.11 6.22 -0.55
C LEU A 150 -10.11 6.02 0.59
N GLN A 151 -9.71 6.20 1.84
CA GLN A 151 -10.62 6.09 2.98
C GLN A 151 -11.83 7.04 2.86
N ALA A 152 -11.59 8.29 2.46
CA ALA A 152 -12.67 9.25 2.22
C ALA A 152 -13.58 8.80 1.06
N SER A 153 -13.00 8.26 -0.01
CA SER A 153 -13.74 7.71 -1.16
C SER A 153 -14.60 6.51 -0.78
N PHE A 154 -14.11 5.70 0.16
CA PHE A 154 -14.80 4.55 0.74
C PHE A 154 -15.78 4.94 1.86
N ARG A 155 -15.95 6.24 2.12
CA ARG A 155 -16.80 6.80 3.19
C ARG A 155 -16.43 6.29 4.59
N GLN A 156 -15.17 5.93 4.79
CA GLN A 156 -14.66 5.49 6.08
C GLN A 156 -14.10 6.66 6.87
N SER A 157 -14.44 6.71 8.16
CA SER A 157 -13.83 7.66 9.07
C SER A 157 -12.34 7.35 9.22
N THR A 158 -11.50 8.35 8.99
CA THR A 158 -10.06 8.26 9.26
C THR A 158 -9.75 9.16 10.46
N THR A 159 -9.15 8.62 11.50
CA THR A 159 -8.74 9.41 12.68
C THR A 159 -7.31 9.91 12.52
N TRP A 160 -6.94 10.98 13.23
CA TRP A 160 -5.58 11.52 13.18
C TRP A 160 -4.55 10.52 13.70
N GLU A 161 -4.91 9.69 14.69
CA GLU A 161 -4.05 8.59 15.16
C GLU A 161 -3.79 7.56 14.08
N MET A 162 -4.81 7.20 13.29
CA MET A 162 -4.68 6.24 12.20
C MET A 162 -3.74 6.79 11.11
N ILE A 163 -3.92 8.06 10.72
CA ILE A 163 -3.06 8.71 9.73
C ILE A 163 -1.61 8.74 10.21
N LEU A 164 -1.39 9.15 11.47
CA LEU A 164 -0.05 9.19 12.05
C LEU A 164 0.58 7.79 12.13
N PHE A 165 -0.20 6.79 12.51
CA PHE A 165 0.26 5.40 12.60
C PHE A 165 0.64 4.84 11.22
N ILE A 166 -0.19 5.07 10.20
CA ILE A 166 0.10 4.68 8.81
C ILE A 166 1.37 5.38 8.33
N PHE A 167 1.53 6.67 8.60
CA PHE A 167 2.71 7.43 8.20
C PHE A 167 4.00 6.86 8.83
N ILE A 168 4.01 6.63 10.14
CA ILE A 168 5.16 6.07 10.87
C ILE A 168 5.48 4.65 10.39
N THR A 169 4.45 3.80 10.28
CA THR A 169 4.59 2.42 9.81
C THR A 169 5.15 2.37 8.39
N SER A 170 4.66 3.26 7.52
CA SER A 170 5.14 3.40 6.15
C SER A 170 6.63 3.79 6.08
N ILE A 171 7.08 4.69 6.96
CA ILE A 171 8.52 5.02 7.09
C ILE A 171 9.33 3.78 7.46
N ILE A 172 8.88 3.01 8.46
CA ILE A 172 9.57 1.79 8.89
C ILE A 172 9.65 0.77 7.75
N TRP A 173 8.58 0.60 6.99
CA TRP A 173 8.55 -0.28 5.82
C TRP A 173 9.51 0.17 4.72
N CYS A 174 9.56 1.47 4.42
CA CYS A 174 10.50 2.03 3.45
C CYS A 174 11.95 1.82 3.89
N ILE A 175 12.27 2.09 5.16
CA ILE A 175 13.60 1.83 5.73
C ILE A 175 13.93 0.33 5.66
N THR A 176 12.97 -0.54 5.98
CA THR A 176 13.14 -1.99 5.91
C THR A 176 13.49 -2.43 4.50
N TYR A 177 12.77 -1.94 3.49
CA TYR A 177 13.10 -2.21 2.09
C TYR A 177 14.51 -1.75 1.73
N GLN A 178 14.84 -0.48 1.98
CA GLN A 178 16.15 0.10 1.66
C GLN A 178 17.33 -0.62 2.35
N LYS A 179 17.11 -1.16 3.55
CA LYS A 179 18.16 -1.83 4.34
C LYS A 179 18.26 -3.34 4.09
N THR A 180 17.20 -3.97 3.57
CA THR A 180 17.15 -5.42 3.33
C THR A 180 17.20 -5.80 1.85
N ASN A 181 16.87 -4.84 0.96
CA ASN A 181 16.61 -5.01 -0.47
C ASN A 181 15.53 -6.07 -0.76
N SER A 182 14.53 -6.18 0.10
CA SER A 182 13.44 -7.15 -0.01
C SER A 182 12.14 -6.57 0.50
N LEU A 183 11.06 -6.79 -0.23
CA LEU A 183 9.70 -6.40 0.18
C LEU A 183 8.96 -7.52 0.91
N ARG A 184 9.50 -8.74 1.01
CA ARG A 184 8.75 -9.90 1.55
C ARG A 184 8.14 -9.66 2.94
N TRP A 185 8.93 -9.10 3.85
CA TRP A 185 8.48 -8.85 5.23
C TRP A 185 7.59 -7.63 5.35
N VAL A 186 7.80 -6.64 4.49
CA VAL A 186 6.94 -5.47 4.38
C VAL A 186 5.55 -5.88 3.86
N ILE A 187 5.50 -6.68 2.80
CA ILE A 187 4.27 -7.27 2.24
C ILE A 187 3.55 -8.11 3.31
N LEU A 188 4.28 -8.95 4.05
CA LEU A 188 3.68 -9.75 5.12
C LEU A 188 3.11 -8.86 6.25
N SER A 189 3.84 -7.82 6.64
CA SER A 189 3.37 -6.87 7.66
C SER A 189 2.10 -6.13 7.21
N HIS A 190 2.09 -5.65 5.97
CA HIS A 190 0.92 -4.99 5.40
C HIS A 190 -0.24 -5.97 5.21
N PHE A 191 0.01 -7.22 4.83
CA PHE A 191 -1.02 -8.27 4.85
C PHE A 191 -1.64 -8.43 6.24
N VAL A 192 -0.82 -8.51 7.29
CA VAL A 192 -1.31 -8.59 8.68
C VAL A 192 -2.12 -7.36 9.07
N TRP A 193 -1.64 -6.16 8.70
CA TRP A 193 -2.42 -4.93 8.87
C TRP A 193 -3.79 -5.05 8.21
N ASN A 194 -3.83 -5.45 6.93
CA ASN A 194 -5.07 -5.55 6.17
C ASN A 194 -6.01 -6.60 6.75
N LEU A 195 -5.48 -7.77 7.09
CA LEU A 195 -6.22 -8.90 7.65
C LEU A 195 -6.94 -8.59 8.96
N PHE A 196 -6.55 -7.54 9.67
CA PHE A 196 -7.22 -7.15 10.91
C PHE A 196 -7.90 -5.76 10.84
N THR A 197 -7.56 -4.91 9.87
CA THR A 197 -8.07 -3.52 9.76
C THR A 197 -8.98 -3.22 8.56
N ILE A 198 -8.84 -3.92 7.43
CA ILE A 198 -9.62 -3.65 6.19
C ILE A 198 -11.10 -4.07 6.31
N GLY A 199 -11.49 -4.75 7.39
CA GLY A 199 -12.82 -5.34 7.47
C GLY A 199 -13.99 -4.33 7.42
N SER A 200 -13.74 -3.04 7.67
CA SER A 200 -14.76 -1.99 7.57
C SER A 200 -15.29 -1.73 6.14
N PHE A 201 -14.73 -2.35 5.08
CA PHE A 201 -15.23 -2.15 3.70
C PHE A 201 -16.50 -2.91 3.37
N VAL A 202 -16.92 -3.89 4.18
CA VAL A 202 -17.93 -4.88 3.76
C VAL A 202 -19.14 -4.95 4.71
N ILE A 203 -19.37 -3.92 5.52
CA ILE A 203 -20.54 -3.82 6.44
C ILE A 203 -21.25 -2.49 6.24
#